data_AF-A0A0B1SXX2-F1
#
_entry.id   AF-A0A0B1SXX2-F1
#
_cell.length_a   1.000
_cell.length_b   1.000
_cell.length_c   1.000
_cell.angle_alpha   90.00
_cell.angle_beta   90.00
_cell.angle_gamma   90.00
#
_symmetry.space_group_name_H-M   'P 1'
#
loop_
_entity.id
_entity.type
_entity.pdbx_description
1 polymer ?
#
loop_
_entity_poly.entity_id
_entity_poly.type
_entity_poly.pdbx_seq_one_letter_code
_entity_poly.pdbx_strand_id
1 'polypeptide(L)'
;MAWEDEEFEDDDKRASKREAEKTILGEDLKPKAKKRRLTPEQLALGEQLIYSSKSAREVEEWGWNRYTNNDEGLPDWFVEDERKHYRKQLPVNKAQVEEYKKRLRELNARPCKKVAEAKARKQRRALRRLQAAKKKAEGVLENENLEHAEKVREMKKIYAAANRKEKKKTELIVMTKGKKGKISRPNGRYKLVDSRMKKDLRAMKRKEKTKGRGKGSRAGRGRR
;
A
#
# COMPACT_ATOMS: atom_id res chain seq x y z
N MET A 1 -45.36 17.07 0.23
CA MET A 1 -44.74 15.72 0.22
C MET A 1 -43.93 15.63 1.50
N ALA A 2 -44.46 14.90 2.48
CA ALA A 2 -43.90 14.82 3.83
C ALA A 2 -42.58 14.03 3.79
N TRP A 3 -41.55 14.57 4.45
CA TRP A 3 -40.31 13.87 4.67
C TRP A 3 -40.45 13.17 6.02
N GLU A 4 -40.49 11.83 6.00
CA GLU A 4 -40.42 11.01 7.20
C GLU A 4 -39.01 11.14 7.80
N ASP A 5 -38.94 11.59 9.05
CA ASP A 5 -37.76 11.53 9.90
C ASP A 5 -37.42 10.06 10.16
N GLU A 6 -36.52 9.50 9.35
CA GLU A 6 -35.92 8.19 9.63
C GLU A 6 -34.86 8.37 10.74
N GLU A 7 -35.30 8.11 11.96
CA GLU A 7 -34.47 8.07 13.17
C GLU A 7 -33.37 7.00 13.01
N PHE A 8 -32.12 7.45 12.89
CA PHE A 8 -30.95 6.60 12.79
C PHE A 8 -30.66 5.98 14.17
N GLU A 9 -31.23 4.81 14.45
CA GLU A 9 -30.90 4.03 15.65
C GLU A 9 -29.43 3.55 15.59
N ASP A 10 -28.66 3.91 16.62
CA ASP A 10 -27.26 3.49 16.81
C ASP A 10 -27.12 1.95 16.86
N ASP A 11 -26.57 1.38 15.79
CA ASP A 11 -26.25 -0.05 15.61
C ASP A 11 -25.35 -0.63 16.73
N ASP A 12 -24.66 0.22 17.51
CA ASP A 12 -23.72 -0.17 18.55
C ASP A 12 -24.38 -0.78 19.80
N LYS A 13 -25.67 -0.48 20.07
CA LYS A 13 -26.38 -1.05 21.24
C LYS A 13 -26.99 -2.44 20.98
N ARG A 14 -27.12 -2.87 19.71
CA ARG A 14 -27.71 -4.17 19.37
C ARG A 14 -26.72 -5.33 19.52
N ALA A 15 -25.42 -5.04 19.52
CA ALA A 15 -24.37 -6.05 19.54
C ALA A 15 -24.13 -6.71 20.92
N SER A 16 -24.56 -6.08 22.02
CA SER A 16 -24.19 -6.51 23.38
C SER A 16 -25.18 -7.46 24.06
N LYS A 17 -26.35 -7.75 23.46
CA LYS A 17 -27.44 -8.51 24.13
C LYS A 17 -27.89 -9.79 23.42
N ARG A 18 -27.04 -10.38 22.58
CA ARG A 18 -27.25 -11.74 22.05
C ARG A 18 -26.12 -12.65 22.53
N GLU A 19 -26.18 -13.05 23.79
CA GLU A 19 -25.52 -14.31 24.18
C GLU A 19 -26.21 -15.42 23.40
N ALA A 20 -25.48 -15.99 22.43
CA ALA A 20 -26.00 -17.05 21.60
C ALA A 20 -26.19 -18.31 22.45
N GLU A 21 -27.45 -18.70 22.67
CA GLU A 21 -27.81 -19.99 23.24
C GLU A 21 -27.11 -21.10 22.44
N LYS A 22 -26.36 -21.96 23.13
CA LYS A 22 -25.70 -23.12 22.53
C LYS A 22 -26.74 -24.17 22.17
N THR A 23 -27.49 -23.93 21.10
CA THR A 23 -28.33 -24.94 20.47
C THR A 23 -27.42 -26.00 19.86
N ILE A 24 -27.73 -27.24 20.18
CA ILE A 24 -27.02 -28.46 19.80
C ILE A 24 -26.99 -28.52 18.26
N LEU A 25 -25.81 -28.27 17.68
CA LEU A 25 -25.59 -28.24 16.24
C LEU A 25 -25.14 -29.62 15.76
N GLY A 26 -25.83 -30.15 14.73
CA GLY A 26 -25.53 -31.43 14.10
C GLY A 26 -24.07 -31.56 13.66
N GLU A 27 -23.62 -32.81 13.49
CA GLU A 27 -22.21 -33.19 13.35
C GLU A 27 -21.41 -32.42 12.29
N ASP A 28 -22.08 -31.91 11.26
CA ASP A 28 -21.49 -31.18 10.13
C ASP A 28 -21.14 -29.71 10.42
N LEU A 29 -21.63 -29.15 11.53
CA LEU A 29 -21.39 -27.75 11.93
C LEU A 29 -20.45 -27.62 13.13
N LYS A 30 -19.77 -28.70 13.52
CA LYS A 30 -18.68 -28.65 14.51
C LYS A 30 -17.65 -27.58 14.05
N PRO A 31 -17.25 -26.64 14.92
CA PRO A 31 -16.26 -25.62 14.54
C PRO A 31 -14.98 -26.31 14.12
N LYS A 32 -14.63 -26.25 12.82
CA LYS A 32 -13.38 -26.82 12.32
C LYS A 32 -12.23 -26.25 13.12
N ALA A 33 -11.41 -27.13 13.69
CA ALA A 33 -10.26 -26.72 14.49
C ALA A 33 -9.42 -25.70 13.71
N LYS A 34 -9.12 -24.56 14.35
CA LYS A 34 -8.33 -23.50 13.73
C LYS A 34 -6.96 -24.07 13.38
N LYS A 35 -6.63 -24.14 12.08
CA LYS A 35 -5.30 -24.55 11.62
C LYS A 35 -4.26 -23.64 12.27
N ARG A 36 -3.28 -24.21 12.99
CA ARG A 36 -2.17 -23.46 13.60
C ARG A 36 -1.45 -22.69 12.50
N ARG A 37 -1.17 -21.40 12.73
CA ARG A 37 -0.42 -20.58 11.77
C ARG A 37 1.05 -20.91 11.92
N LEU A 38 1.65 -21.48 10.87
CA LEU A 38 3.08 -21.79 10.86
C LEU A 38 3.92 -20.53 10.60
N THR A 39 5.11 -20.50 11.18
CA THR A 39 6.14 -19.50 10.85
C THR A 39 6.74 -19.79 9.46
N PRO A 40 7.37 -18.80 8.79
CA PRO A 40 8.06 -19.04 7.52
C PRO A 40 9.13 -20.13 7.60
N GLU A 41 9.78 -20.25 8.76
CA GLU A 41 10.78 -21.28 9.05
C GLU A 41 10.15 -22.67 9.16
N GLN A 42 8.99 -22.78 9.81
CA GLN A 42 8.23 -24.03 9.88
C GLN A 42 7.66 -24.44 8.52
N LEU A 43 7.27 -23.48 7.68
CA LEU A 43 6.86 -23.75 6.30
C LEU A 43 8.02 -24.30 5.46
N ALA A 44 9.22 -23.73 5.61
CA ALA A 44 10.42 -24.24 4.95
C ALA A 44 10.81 -25.65 5.43
N LEU A 45 10.69 -25.94 6.73
CA LEU A 45 10.83 -27.31 7.25
C LEU A 45 9.77 -28.25 6.67
N GLY A 46 8.51 -27.80 6.60
CA GLY A 46 7.43 -28.57 5.98
C GLY A 46 7.72 -28.90 4.51
N GLU A 47 8.31 -27.97 3.77
CA GLU A 47 8.77 -28.20 2.40
C GLU A 47 9.87 -29.28 2.35
N GLN A 48 10.84 -29.25 3.27
CA GLN A 48 11.88 -30.29 3.35
C GLN A 48 11.32 -31.68 3.69
N LEU A 49 10.31 -31.76 4.56
CA LEU A 49 9.61 -33.01 4.86
C LEU A 49 8.89 -33.56 3.63
N ILE A 50 8.32 -32.69 2.79
CA ILE A 50 7.60 -33.08 1.57
C ILE A 50 8.56 -33.44 0.43
N TYR A 51 9.71 -32.77 0.34
CA TYR A 51 10.60 -32.87 -0.82
C TYR A 51 11.10 -34.29 -1.08
N SER A 52 11.52 -35.03 -0.06
CA SER A 52 12.01 -36.40 -0.20
C SER A 52 11.98 -37.18 1.12
N SER A 53 11.95 -38.51 1.04
CA SER A 53 12.06 -39.38 2.21
C SER A 53 13.41 -39.25 2.94
N LYS A 54 14.49 -38.90 2.22
CA LYS A 54 15.81 -38.67 2.80
C LYS A 54 15.86 -37.37 3.60
N SER A 55 15.39 -36.28 3.01
CA SER A 55 15.29 -34.99 3.71
C SER A 55 14.32 -35.05 4.88
N ALA A 56 13.26 -35.87 4.81
CA ALA A 56 12.41 -36.14 5.96
C ALA A 56 13.19 -36.80 7.11
N ARG A 57 13.96 -37.86 6.84
CA ARG A 57 14.81 -38.53 7.84
C ARG A 57 15.85 -37.59 8.44
N GLU A 58 16.49 -36.75 7.63
CA GLU A 58 17.46 -35.75 8.11
C GLU A 58 16.81 -34.76 9.09
N VAL A 59 15.55 -34.36 8.86
CA VAL A 59 14.80 -33.50 9.76
C VAL A 59 14.43 -34.23 11.06
N GLU A 60 14.07 -35.51 10.98
CA GLU A 60 13.79 -36.37 12.14
C GLU A 60 15.03 -36.56 13.02
N GLU A 61 16.16 -36.89 12.40
CA GLU A 61 17.47 -37.00 13.07
C GLU A 61 17.89 -35.66 13.68
N TRP A 62 17.66 -34.54 12.98
CA TRP A 62 17.95 -33.21 13.52
C TRP A 62 17.09 -32.89 14.75
N GLY A 63 15.88 -33.43 14.82
CA GLY A 63 14.95 -33.30 15.95
C GLY A 63 15.54 -33.84 17.25
N TRP A 64 16.31 -34.92 17.19
CA TRP A 64 17.08 -35.41 18.32
C TRP A 64 18.28 -34.48 18.61
N ASN A 65 18.26 -33.84 19.78
CA ASN A 65 19.26 -32.85 20.17
C ASN A 65 19.38 -32.74 21.70
N ARG A 66 20.33 -31.94 22.19
CA ARG A 66 20.56 -31.72 23.62
C ARG A 66 19.32 -31.23 24.39
N TYR A 67 18.39 -30.56 23.71
CA TYR A 67 17.25 -29.85 24.29
C TYR A 67 15.92 -30.63 24.14
N THR A 68 15.97 -31.94 23.91
CA THR A 68 14.75 -32.77 23.74
C THR A 68 14.13 -33.23 25.06
N ASN A 69 14.92 -33.28 26.14
CA ASN A 69 14.47 -33.77 27.44
C ASN A 69 14.13 -32.57 28.33
N ASN A 70 12.91 -32.05 28.18
CA ASN A 70 12.43 -30.92 29.00
C ASN A 70 11.57 -31.46 30.15
N ASP A 71 11.87 -31.02 31.36
CA ASP A 71 11.09 -31.33 32.56
C ASP A 71 9.73 -30.58 32.54
N GLU A 72 8.73 -31.10 33.25
CA GLU A 72 7.41 -30.48 33.37
C GLU A 72 7.25 -29.76 34.73
N GLY A 73 6.43 -28.69 34.77
CA GLY A 73 6.10 -27.98 36.03
C GLY A 73 7.05 -26.86 36.44
N LEU A 74 7.82 -26.27 35.50
CA LEU A 74 8.76 -25.19 35.78
C LEU A 74 8.08 -23.82 35.82
N PRO A 75 8.62 -22.85 36.59
CA PRO A 75 8.12 -21.49 36.60
C PRO A 75 8.16 -20.82 35.21
N ASP A 76 7.14 -20.02 34.90
CA ASP A 76 7.02 -19.36 33.59
C ASP A 76 8.24 -18.52 33.20
N TRP A 77 8.86 -17.83 34.17
CA TRP A 77 10.05 -17.01 33.93
C TRP A 77 11.24 -17.83 33.44
N PHE A 78 11.36 -19.08 33.90
CA PHE A 78 12.44 -19.99 33.51
C PHE A 78 12.18 -20.54 32.10
N VAL A 79 10.95 -20.98 31.82
CA VAL A 79 10.53 -21.47 30.49
C VAL A 79 10.68 -20.38 29.41
N GLU A 80 10.34 -19.13 29.75
CA GLU A 80 10.53 -18.00 28.82
C GLU A 80 11.99 -17.71 28.52
N ASP A 81 12.87 -17.87 29.51
CA ASP A 81 14.31 -17.66 29.34
C ASP A 81 14.95 -18.80 28.54
N GLU A 82 14.58 -20.05 28.83
CA GLU A 82 14.97 -21.20 28.03
C GLU A 82 14.54 -21.03 26.58
N ARG A 83 13.29 -20.62 26.30
CA ARG A 83 12.82 -20.41 24.92
C ARG A 83 13.66 -19.41 24.13
N LYS A 84 14.31 -18.44 24.79
CA LYS A 84 15.19 -17.46 24.14
C LYS A 84 16.55 -18.05 23.82
N HIS A 85 17.15 -18.77 24.78
CA HIS A 85 18.54 -19.22 24.71
C HIS A 85 18.70 -20.64 24.14
N TYR A 86 17.71 -21.52 24.33
CA TYR A 86 17.72 -22.93 23.93
C TYR A 86 17.18 -23.08 22.50
N ARG A 87 17.94 -22.57 21.52
CA ARG A 87 17.55 -22.62 20.10
C ARG A 87 18.65 -23.21 19.24
N LYS A 88 18.43 -24.43 18.73
CA LYS A 88 19.27 -25.04 17.68
C LYS A 88 18.94 -24.38 16.33
N GLN A 89 19.98 -24.11 15.54
CA GLN A 89 19.82 -23.58 14.18
C GLN A 89 19.10 -24.62 13.30
N LEU A 90 18.02 -24.19 12.65
CA LEU A 90 17.20 -25.04 11.78
C LEU A 90 18.00 -25.47 10.53
N PRO A 91 17.86 -26.71 10.05
CA PRO A 91 18.56 -27.24 8.88
C PRO A 91 17.89 -26.79 7.58
N VAL A 92 17.43 -25.54 7.51
CA VAL A 92 16.69 -24.98 6.37
C VAL A 92 17.57 -24.05 5.53
N ASN A 93 17.31 -23.98 4.23
CA ASN A 93 17.96 -23.00 3.39
C ASN A 93 17.40 -21.59 3.68
N LYS A 94 18.30 -20.62 3.92
CA LYS A 94 17.94 -19.21 4.13
C LYS A 94 17.13 -18.64 2.95
N ALA A 95 17.43 -19.07 1.72
CA ALA A 95 16.72 -18.63 0.53
C ALA A 95 15.23 -19.01 0.55
N GLN A 96 14.91 -20.25 0.94
CA GLN A 96 13.52 -20.73 1.07
C GLN A 96 12.76 -19.93 2.14
N VAL A 97 13.40 -19.71 3.30
CA VAL A 97 12.80 -18.91 4.38
C VAL A 97 12.52 -17.48 3.92
N GLU A 98 13.41 -16.87 3.15
CA GLU A 98 13.19 -15.55 2.58
C GLU A 98 12.04 -15.52 1.58
N GLU A 99 11.86 -16.56 0.78
CA GLU A 99 10.74 -16.68 -0.15
C GLU A 99 9.41 -16.70 0.60
N TYR A 100 9.28 -17.52 1.64
CA TYR A 100 8.07 -17.53 2.48
C TYR A 100 7.84 -16.18 3.20
N LYS A 101 8.91 -15.51 3.64
CA LYS A 101 8.83 -14.15 4.20
C LYS A 101 8.35 -13.14 3.16
N LYS A 102 8.83 -13.23 1.91
CA LYS A 102 8.39 -12.38 0.79
C LYS A 102 6.92 -12.62 0.48
N ARG A 103 6.48 -13.89 0.39
CA ARG A 103 5.08 -14.25 0.17
C ARG A 103 4.17 -13.69 1.27
N LEU A 104 4.55 -13.84 2.54
CA LEU A 104 3.79 -13.28 3.66
C LEU A 104 3.73 -11.75 3.60
N ARG A 105 4.85 -11.10 3.26
CA ARG A 105 4.92 -9.65 3.08
C ARG A 105 4.04 -9.19 1.93
N GLU A 106 3.98 -9.91 0.82
CA GLU A 106 3.14 -9.57 -0.33
C GLU A 106 1.65 -9.61 0.03
N LEU A 107 1.23 -10.68 0.72
CA LEU A 107 -0.14 -10.79 1.25
C LEU A 107 -0.49 -9.62 2.20
N ASN A 108 0.46 -9.24 3.06
CA ASN A 108 0.27 -8.16 4.02
C ASN A 108 0.45 -6.75 3.43
N ALA A 109 1.19 -6.59 2.33
CA ALA A 109 1.47 -5.29 1.72
C ALA A 109 0.22 -4.64 1.13
N ARG A 110 -0.75 -5.46 0.70
CA ARG A 110 -2.02 -4.99 0.15
C ARG A 110 -3.20 -5.75 0.76
N PRO A 111 -3.51 -5.54 2.05
CA PRO A 111 -4.63 -6.22 2.69
C PRO A 111 -5.93 -5.91 1.95
N CYS A 112 -6.74 -6.93 1.68
CA CYS A 112 -8.00 -6.79 0.94
C CYS A 112 -8.89 -5.67 1.50
N LYS A 113 -8.98 -5.58 2.84
CA LYS A 113 -9.67 -4.50 3.57
C LYS A 113 -9.12 -3.11 3.22
N LYS A 114 -7.81 -2.92 3.22
CA LYS A 114 -7.17 -1.62 2.90
C LYS A 114 -7.31 -1.27 1.42
N VAL A 115 -7.31 -2.27 0.53
CA VAL A 115 -7.59 -2.05 -0.90
C VAL A 115 -9.03 -1.61 -1.12
N ALA A 116 -10.00 -2.27 -0.48
CA ALA A 116 -11.41 -1.91 -0.54
C ALA A 116 -11.65 -0.50 0.04
N GLU A 117 -11.08 -0.22 1.21
CA GLU A 117 -11.14 1.10 1.85
C GLU A 117 -10.54 2.20 0.96
N ALA A 118 -9.41 1.92 0.28
CA ALA A 118 -8.81 2.85 -0.67
C ALA A 118 -9.68 3.09 -1.92
N LYS A 119 -10.34 2.04 -2.44
CA LYS A 119 -11.31 2.17 -3.54
C LYS A 119 -12.51 3.02 -3.10
N ALA A 120 -13.11 2.73 -1.95
CA ALA A 120 -14.23 3.49 -1.38
C ALA A 120 -13.85 4.96 -1.14
N ARG A 121 -12.66 5.25 -0.60
CA ARG A 121 -12.17 6.63 -0.46
C ARG A 121 -12.02 7.34 -1.81
N LYS A 122 -11.51 6.66 -2.84
CA LYS A 122 -11.41 7.25 -4.19
C LYS A 122 -12.78 7.53 -4.79
N GLN A 123 -13.73 6.61 -4.65
CA GLN A 123 -15.11 6.79 -5.11
C GLN A 123 -15.79 7.95 -4.37
N ARG A 124 -15.69 7.99 -3.03
CA ARG A 124 -16.23 9.09 -2.21
C ARG A 124 -15.66 10.45 -2.63
N ARG A 125 -14.36 10.54 -2.90
CA ARG A 125 -13.72 11.78 -3.40
C ARG A 125 -14.24 12.17 -4.79
N ALA A 126 -14.43 11.20 -5.69
CA ALA A 126 -14.98 11.46 -7.02
C ALA A 126 -16.44 11.95 -6.94
N LEU A 127 -17.28 11.28 -6.15
CA LEU A 127 -18.67 11.67 -5.91
C LEU A 127 -18.76 13.08 -5.31
N ARG A 128 -17.96 13.39 -4.28
CA ARG A 128 -17.94 14.73 -3.68
C ARG A 128 -17.54 15.82 -4.67
N ARG A 129 -16.61 15.55 -5.59
CA ARG A 129 -16.25 16.50 -6.66
C ARG A 129 -17.39 16.72 -7.66
N LEU A 130 -18.09 15.66 -8.05
CA LEU A 130 -19.25 15.76 -8.94
C LEU A 130 -20.41 16.49 -8.28
N GLN A 131 -20.70 16.23 -7.00
CA GLN A 131 -21.69 16.96 -6.22
C GLN A 131 -21.36 18.45 -6.13
N ALA A 132 -20.10 18.80 -5.85
CA ALA A 132 -19.66 20.19 -5.85
C ALA A 132 -19.75 20.85 -7.23
N ALA A 133 -19.53 20.10 -8.31
CA ALA A 133 -19.70 20.58 -9.68
C ALA A 133 -21.17 20.81 -10.03
N LYS A 134 -22.07 19.90 -9.62
CA LYS A 134 -23.53 20.06 -9.77
C LYS A 134 -24.02 21.32 -9.06
N LYS A 135 -23.66 21.50 -7.78
CA LYS A 135 -24.03 22.70 -7.00
C LYS A 135 -23.53 24.00 -7.64
N LYS A 136 -22.32 23.98 -8.24
CA LYS A 136 -21.80 25.15 -8.98
C LYS A 136 -22.53 25.37 -10.30
N ALA A 137 -22.92 24.32 -10.99
CA ALA A 137 -23.67 24.40 -12.23
C ALA A 137 -25.10 24.93 -12.00
N GLU A 138 -25.75 24.52 -10.90
CA GLU A 138 -27.02 25.07 -10.43
C GLU A 138 -26.91 26.58 -10.18
N GLY A 139 -25.88 27.03 -9.46
CA GLY A 139 -25.66 28.47 -9.25
C GLY A 139 -25.40 29.26 -10.55
N VAL A 140 -24.78 28.66 -11.57
CA VAL A 140 -24.63 29.31 -12.89
C VAL A 140 -25.96 29.40 -13.64
N LEU A 141 -26.84 28.42 -13.45
CA LEU A 141 -28.16 28.40 -14.07
C LEU A 141 -29.06 29.49 -13.50
N GLU A 142 -29.05 29.65 -12.16
CA GLU A 142 -29.82 30.65 -11.41
C GLU A 142 -29.37 32.10 -11.69
N ASN A 143 -28.13 32.33 -12.12
CA ASN A 143 -27.67 33.68 -12.46
C ASN A 143 -28.41 34.23 -13.70
N GLU A 144 -29.27 35.23 -13.52
CA GLU A 144 -30.07 35.86 -14.59
C GLU A 144 -29.23 36.78 -15.50
N ASN A 145 -28.08 37.27 -15.04
CA ASN A 145 -27.22 38.21 -15.77
C ASN A 145 -26.41 37.60 -16.93
N LEU A 146 -26.46 36.28 -17.14
CA LEU A 146 -25.68 35.58 -18.18
C LEU A 146 -26.58 35.11 -19.32
N GLU A 147 -26.11 35.25 -20.56
CA GLU A 147 -26.79 34.69 -21.72
C GLU A 147 -26.74 33.15 -21.72
N HIS A 148 -27.76 32.49 -22.28
CA HIS A 148 -27.86 31.03 -22.34
C HIS A 148 -26.62 30.36 -22.95
N ALA A 149 -26.02 30.95 -23.99
CA ALA A 149 -24.81 30.41 -24.63
C ALA A 149 -23.60 30.43 -23.67
N GLU A 150 -23.49 31.46 -22.84
CA GLU A 150 -22.43 31.60 -21.85
C GLU A 150 -22.62 30.65 -20.67
N LYS A 151 -23.86 30.47 -20.21
CA LYS A 151 -24.22 29.47 -19.19
C LYS A 151 -23.76 28.07 -19.59
N VAL A 152 -23.99 27.67 -20.86
CA VAL A 152 -23.55 26.36 -21.37
C VAL A 152 -22.02 26.23 -21.40
N ARG A 153 -21.30 27.30 -21.81
CA ARG A 153 -19.83 27.30 -21.81
C ARG A 153 -19.27 27.18 -20.41
N GLU A 154 -19.83 27.90 -19.45
CA GLU A 154 -19.41 27.90 -18.06
C GLU A 154 -19.69 26.53 -17.39
N MET A 155 -20.87 25.95 -17.65
CA MET A 155 -21.23 24.61 -17.19
C MET A 155 -20.26 23.55 -17.73
N LYS A 156 -19.88 23.61 -19.01
CA LYS A 156 -18.86 22.72 -19.60
C LYS A 156 -17.51 22.86 -18.90
N LYS A 157 -17.07 24.08 -18.56
CA LYS A 157 -15.83 24.31 -17.80
C LYS A 157 -15.89 23.69 -16.40
N ILE A 158 -17.01 23.81 -15.70
CA ILE A 158 -17.20 23.27 -14.34
C ILE A 158 -17.06 21.74 -14.34
N TYR A 159 -17.75 21.06 -15.26
CA TYR A 159 -17.64 19.60 -15.39
C TYR A 159 -16.26 19.14 -15.87
N ALA A 160 -15.64 19.88 -16.79
CA ALA A 160 -14.26 19.61 -17.22
C ALA A 160 -13.26 19.74 -16.06
N ALA A 161 -13.44 20.72 -15.18
CA ALA A 161 -12.62 20.90 -13.99
C ALA A 161 -12.82 19.76 -12.97
N ALA A 162 -14.04 19.26 -12.80
CA ALA A 162 -14.36 18.16 -11.88
C ALA A 162 -13.73 16.82 -12.31
N ASN A 163 -13.70 16.56 -13.61
CA ASN A 163 -13.12 15.34 -14.18
C ASN A 163 -11.58 15.39 -14.31
N ARG A 164 -10.99 16.58 -14.20
CA ARG A 164 -9.53 16.75 -14.32
C ARG A 164 -8.82 16.25 -13.06
N LYS A 165 -7.81 15.38 -13.25
CA LYS A 165 -6.94 14.94 -12.15
C LYS A 165 -6.19 16.15 -11.57
N GLU A 166 -6.33 16.39 -10.26
CA GLU A 166 -5.59 17.41 -9.53
C GLU A 166 -4.07 17.14 -9.63
N LYS A 167 -3.39 17.90 -10.48
CA LYS A 167 -1.94 17.92 -10.54
C LYS A 167 -1.45 18.83 -9.42
N LYS A 168 -0.83 18.25 -8.39
CA LYS A 168 -0.14 19.02 -7.34
C LYS A 168 0.99 19.81 -8.00
N LYS A 169 0.82 21.12 -8.15
CA LYS A 169 1.87 22.00 -8.68
C LYS A 169 3.05 21.96 -7.71
N THR A 170 4.25 21.78 -8.22
CA THR A 170 5.47 21.88 -7.43
C THR A 170 5.92 23.34 -7.41
N GLU A 171 5.93 23.96 -6.24
CA GLU A 171 6.46 25.31 -6.10
C GLU A 171 7.99 25.31 -6.30
N LEU A 172 8.47 26.23 -7.12
CA LEU A 172 9.89 26.38 -7.41
C LEU A 172 10.43 27.52 -6.54
N ILE A 173 11.24 27.19 -5.53
CA ILE A 173 11.88 28.19 -4.68
C ILE A 173 13.31 28.39 -5.15
N VAL A 174 13.64 29.63 -5.50
CA VAL A 174 14.98 29.98 -5.98
C VAL A 174 15.91 30.27 -4.79
N MET A 175 17.02 29.55 -4.72
CA MET A 175 18.10 29.80 -3.79
C MET A 175 18.98 30.94 -4.33
N THR A 176 18.88 32.12 -3.71
CA THR A 176 19.78 33.24 -3.97
C THR A 176 20.88 33.32 -2.90
N LYS A 177 21.95 34.08 -3.16
CA LYS A 177 23.13 34.15 -2.28
C LYS A 177 22.79 34.47 -0.81
N GLY A 178 21.78 35.32 -0.57
CA GLY A 178 21.31 35.68 0.78
C GLY A 178 20.42 34.64 1.48
N LYS A 179 19.98 33.58 0.78
CA LYS A 179 19.11 32.52 1.33
C LYS A 179 19.87 31.20 1.59
N LYS A 180 21.20 31.23 1.57
CA LYS A 180 22.05 30.06 1.73
C LYS A 180 21.95 29.53 3.16
N GLY A 181 21.35 28.36 3.34
CA GLY A 181 21.30 27.64 4.62
C GLY A 181 20.11 27.95 5.55
N LYS A 182 19.29 28.95 5.26
CA LYS A 182 18.10 29.31 6.07
C LYS A 182 16.88 29.55 5.19
N ILE A 183 16.14 28.49 4.84
CA ILE A 183 14.80 28.63 4.27
C ILE A 183 13.84 27.75 5.06
N SER A 184 12.80 28.37 5.61
CA SER A 184 11.68 27.65 6.19
C SER A 184 10.96 26.85 5.11
N ARG A 185 10.63 25.60 5.43
CA ARG A 185 10.01 24.66 4.50
C ARG A 185 8.60 25.15 4.13
N PRO A 186 8.30 25.44 2.85
CA PRO A 186 6.95 25.82 2.43
C PRO A 186 5.99 24.63 2.54
N ASN A 187 4.69 24.95 2.68
CA ASN A 187 3.65 23.95 2.73
C ASN A 187 3.42 23.30 1.36
N GLY A 188 3.54 21.98 1.30
CA GLY A 188 3.26 21.19 0.10
C GLY A 188 4.51 20.71 -0.65
N ARG A 189 4.36 20.46 -1.95
CA ARG A 189 5.46 19.96 -2.80
C ARG A 189 6.24 21.16 -3.33
N TYR A 190 7.50 21.26 -2.95
CA TYR A 190 8.40 22.28 -3.46
C TYR A 190 9.71 21.68 -3.95
N LYS A 191 10.40 22.43 -4.79
CA LYS A 191 11.74 22.12 -5.27
C LYS A 191 12.61 23.36 -5.10
N LEU A 192 13.67 23.21 -4.33
CA LEU A 192 14.73 24.22 -4.29
C LEU A 192 15.48 24.15 -5.62
N VAL A 193 15.64 25.31 -6.23
CA VAL A 193 16.37 25.48 -7.49
C VAL A 193 17.45 26.51 -7.26
N ASP A 194 18.69 26.20 -7.60
CA ASP A 194 19.78 27.15 -7.65
C ASP A 194 20.23 27.38 -9.11
N SER A 195 21.18 28.29 -9.29
CA SER A 195 21.73 28.61 -10.62
C SER A 195 22.48 27.42 -11.23
N ARG A 196 23.15 26.59 -10.41
CA ARG A 196 23.88 25.40 -10.86
C ARG A 196 22.93 24.33 -11.38
N MET A 197 21.88 23.99 -10.64
CA MET A 197 20.82 23.06 -11.05
C MET A 197 20.16 23.50 -12.36
N LYS A 198 19.95 24.81 -12.56
CA LYS A 198 19.44 25.33 -13.85
C LYS A 198 20.41 25.05 -14.99
N LYS A 199 21.73 25.22 -14.78
CA LYS A 199 22.76 24.90 -15.79
C LYS A 199 22.82 23.40 -16.07
N ASP A 200 22.78 22.57 -15.02
CA ASP A 200 22.86 21.11 -15.16
C ASP A 200 21.64 20.55 -15.88
N LEU A 201 20.42 20.98 -15.53
CA LEU A 201 19.19 20.59 -16.22
C LEU A 201 19.19 21.05 -17.69
N ARG A 202 19.73 22.24 -17.98
CA ARG A 202 19.86 22.74 -19.35
C ARG A 202 20.85 21.89 -20.14
N ALA A 203 22.00 21.54 -19.56
CA ALA A 203 22.99 20.67 -20.19
C ALA A 203 22.43 19.26 -20.43
N MET A 204 21.74 18.67 -19.44
CA MET A 204 21.06 17.37 -19.59
C MET A 204 20.03 17.40 -20.71
N LYS A 205 19.16 18.42 -20.75
CA LYS A 205 18.16 18.57 -21.84
C LYS A 205 18.81 18.74 -23.21
N ARG A 206 19.95 19.45 -23.31
CA ARG A 206 20.70 19.54 -24.57
C ARG A 206 21.26 18.17 -24.98
N LYS A 207 21.88 17.43 -24.05
CA LYS A 207 22.40 16.08 -24.31
C LYS A 207 21.29 15.10 -24.72
N GLU A 208 20.13 15.19 -24.08
CA GLU A 208 18.96 14.37 -24.41
C GLU A 208 18.46 14.66 -25.84
N LYS A 209 18.43 15.93 -26.24
CA LYS A 209 18.12 16.31 -27.63
C LYS A 209 19.14 15.81 -28.66
N THR A 210 20.40 15.64 -28.27
CA THR A 210 21.47 15.14 -29.17
C THR A 210 21.63 13.63 -29.16
N LYS A 211 21.10 12.91 -28.16
CA LYS A 211 21.23 11.45 -28.01
C LYS A 211 20.69 10.62 -29.18
N GLY A 212 19.90 11.21 -30.08
CA GLY A 212 19.41 10.55 -31.30
C GLY A 212 20.01 11.06 -32.62
N ARG A 213 20.85 12.11 -32.61
CA ARG A 213 21.30 12.80 -33.84
C ARG A 213 22.60 12.26 -34.45
N GLY A 214 23.32 11.36 -33.78
CA GLY A 214 24.67 10.95 -34.17
C GLY A 214 24.83 9.58 -34.82
N LYS A 215 23.75 8.81 -35.04
CA LYS A 215 23.85 7.42 -35.53
C LYS A 215 23.82 7.28 -37.06
N GLY A 216 23.98 8.37 -37.83
CA GLY A 216 23.72 8.38 -39.28
C GLY A 216 24.78 8.96 -40.22
N SER A 217 25.96 9.40 -39.79
CA SER A 217 26.85 10.11 -40.74
C SER A 217 28.37 9.93 -40.54
N ARG A 218 28.83 8.74 -40.13
CA ARG A 218 30.25 8.36 -40.25
C ARG A 218 30.38 6.91 -40.75
N ALA A 219 29.91 6.68 -41.97
CA ALA A 219 30.35 5.55 -42.78
C ALA A 219 30.68 6.10 -44.18
N GLY A 220 31.96 6.07 -44.54
CA GLY A 220 32.42 6.06 -45.93
C GLY A 220 32.40 7.37 -46.73
N ARG A 221 33.42 8.21 -46.57
CA ARG A 221 34.04 8.88 -47.73
C ARG A 221 35.55 8.66 -47.67
N GLY A 222 35.92 7.44 -48.07
CA GLY A 222 37.28 7.10 -48.47
C GLY A 222 37.52 7.57 -49.89
N ARG A 223 38.63 8.29 -50.04
CA ARG A 223 39.48 8.55 -51.22
C ARG A 223 39.07 7.88 -52.54
N ARG A 224 38.94 8.70 -53.57
CA ARG A 224 39.37 8.43 -54.95
C ARG A 224 40.31 9.55 -55.34
#